data_AF-A0A4S8HY85-F1
#
_entry.id   AF-A0A4S8HY85-F1
#
_cell.length_a   1.000
_cell.length_b   1.000
_cell.length_c   1.000
_cell.angle_alpha   90.00
_cell.angle_beta   90.00
_cell.angle_gamma   90.00
#
_symmetry.space_group_name_H-M   'P 1'
#
loop_
_entity.id
_entity.type
_entity.pdbx_description
1 polymer ?
#
loop_
_entity_poly.entity_id
_entity_poly.type
_entity_poly.pdbx_seq_one_letter_code
_entity_poly.pdbx_strand_id
1 'polypeptide(L)' 'MPYFMVTVKESKAGARRRRKLVVACNSKPEAMISIQDLCRGTGFIPDYKTVGEITSYRYFRIVGTLLGRCIDRAAT' A
#
# COMPACT_ATOMS: atom_id res chain seq x y z
N MET A 1 -11.99 -6.79 -8.20
CA MET A 1 -10.53 -6.89 -8.00
C MET A 1 -10.20 -6.35 -6.62
N PRO A 2 -9.67 -7.19 -5.70
CA PRO A 2 -9.32 -6.76 -4.37
C PRO A 2 -8.06 -5.87 -4.35
N TYR A 3 -7.92 -5.10 -3.28
CA TYR A 3 -6.76 -4.25 -3.04
C TYR A 3 -6.03 -4.74 -1.80
N PHE A 4 -4.70 -4.72 -1.83
CA PHE A 4 -3.86 -5.14 -0.72
C PHE A 4 -2.95 -4.00 -0.30
N MET A 5 -2.87 -3.74 1.00
CA MET A 5 -2.06 -2.68 1.57
C MET A 5 -0.97 -3.27 2.45
N VAL A 6 0.23 -2.71 2.36
CA VAL A 6 1.37 -3.04 3.23
C VAL A 6 2.06 -1.77 3.69
N THR A 7 2.68 -1.83 4.87
CA THR A 7 3.60 -0.80 5.33
C THR A 7 4.99 -1.10 4.79
N VAL A 8 5.60 -0.14 4.10
CA VAL A 8 7.00 -0.21 3.66
C VAL A 8 7.87 0.72 4.50
N LYS A 9 9.11 0.29 4.77
CA LYS A 9 10.12 1.01 5.57
C LYS A 9 11.30 1.37 4.71
N GLU A 10 11.85 2.57 4.87
CA GLU A 10 13.04 3.00 4.13
C GLU A 10 14.30 2.25 4.65
N SER A 11 15.13 1.79 3.72
CA SER A 11 16.30 0.92 3.94
C SER A 11 17.56 1.71 4.24
N LYS A 12 17.73 2.89 3.62
CA LYS A 12 18.90 3.75 3.83
C LYS A 12 18.56 4.94 4.72
N ALA A 13 19.46 5.18 5.67
CA ALA A 13 19.60 6.39 6.49
C ALA A 13 18.60 6.59 7.63
N GLY A 14 18.68 5.77 8.70
CA GLY A 14 18.25 6.14 10.05
C GLY A 14 16.80 6.59 10.25
N ALA A 15 15.97 6.55 9.20
CA ALA A 15 14.68 7.20 9.16
C ALA A 15 13.59 6.17 9.48
N ARG A 16 12.88 6.44 10.58
CA ARG A 16 11.63 5.77 10.98
C ARG A 16 10.47 5.99 9.98
N ARG A 17 10.74 6.32 8.72
CA ARG A 17 9.73 6.75 7.76
C ARG A 17 9.00 5.54 7.20
N ARG A 18 7.81 5.30 7.75
CA ARG A 18 6.88 4.27 7.30
C ARG A 18 5.96 4.88 6.23
N ARG A 19 5.81 4.19 5.11
CA ARG A 19 4.85 4.55 4.06
C ARG A 19 3.88 3.40 3.82
N LYS A 20 2.72 3.71 3.25
CA LYS A 20 1.76 2.70 2.80
C LYS A 20 1.96 2.47 1.30
N LEU A 21 2.13 1.22 0.92
CA LEU A 21 2.07 0.77 -0.46
C LEU A 21 0.76 0.01 -0.65
N VAL A 22 0.07 0.26 -1.75
CA VAL A 22 -1.19 -0.40 -2.08
C VAL A 22 -1.11 -0.95 -3.51
N VAL A 23 -1.50 -2.21 -3.69
CA VAL A 23 -1.52 -2.90 -4.98
C VAL A 23 -2.90 -3.50 -5.23
N ALA A 24 -3.30 -3.59 -6.49
CA ALA A 24 -4.52 -4.26 -6.90
C ALA A 24 -4.14 -5.60 -7.54
N CYS A 25 -4.60 -6.72 -6.97
CA CYS A 25 -4.23 -8.08 -7.38
C CYS A 25 -5.44 -9.01 -7.20
N ASN A 26 -5.43 -10.22 -7.77
CA ASN A 26 -6.57 -11.15 -7.61
C ASN A 26 -6.50 -11.94 -6.29
N SER A 27 -5.29 -12.11 -5.75
CA SER A 27 -5.07 -12.91 -4.55
C SER A 27 -3.95 -12.33 -3.67
N LYS A 28 -3.92 -12.77 -2.40
CA LYS A 28 -2.87 -12.38 -1.46
C LYS A 28 -1.46 -12.85 -1.89
N PRO A 29 -1.25 -14.09 -2.41
CA PRO A 29 0.04 -14.50 -2.93
C PRO A 29 0.55 -13.61 -4.08
N GLU A 30 -0.31 -13.28 -5.05
CA GLU A 30 0.03 -12.35 -6.13
C GLU A 30 0.41 -10.96 -5.61
N ALA A 31 -0.31 -10.48 -4.59
CA ALA A 31 -0.02 -9.19 -3.97
C ALA A 31 1.35 -9.19 -3.29
N MET A 32 1.75 -10.28 -2.61
CA MET A 32 3.06 -10.40 -1.98
C MET A 32 4.20 -10.31 -3.01
N ILE A 33 4.06 -11.01 -4.14
CA ILE A 33 5.03 -10.96 -5.25
C ILE A 33 5.11 -9.54 -5.81
N SER A 34 3.96 -8.94 -6.14
CA SER A 34 3.89 -7.59 -6.70
C SER A 34 4.50 -6.54 -5.76
N ILE A 35 4.25 -6.66 -4.46
CA ILE A 35 4.84 -5.80 -3.43
C ILE A 35 6.36 -5.95 -3.38
N GLN A 36 6.86 -7.18 -3.45
CA GLN A 36 8.29 -7.47 -3.44
C GLN A 36 8.99 -6.81 -4.64
N ASP A 37 8.41 -6.97 -5.83
CA ASP A 37 8.96 -6.42 -7.07
C ASP A 37 8.98 -4.88 -7.05
N LEU A 38 7.91 -4.25 -6.54
CA LEU A 38 7.86 -2.78 -6.38
C LEU A 38 8.85 -2.25 -5.34
N CYS A 39 9.19 -3.03 -4.33
CA CYS A 39 10.19 -2.65 -3.33
C CYS A 39 11.64 -2.90 -3.81
N ARG A 40 11.82 -3.74 -4.84
CA ARG A 40 13.14 -4.10 -5.34
C ARG A 40 13.83 -2.88 -5.96
N GLY A 41 15.02 -2.55 -5.46
CA GLY A 41 15.82 -1.42 -5.98
C GLY A 41 15.35 -0.02 -5.56
N THR A 42 14.22 0.12 -4.85
CA THR A 42 13.69 1.42 -4.42
C THR A 42 14.19 1.87 -3.05
N GLY A 43 14.99 1.03 -2.37
CA GLY A 43 15.43 1.31 -1.01
C GLY A 43 14.31 1.21 0.01
N PHE A 44 13.20 0.55 -0.30
CA PHE A 44 12.13 0.24 0.65
C PHE A 44 12.08 -1.25 0.97
N ILE A 45 11.68 -1.58 2.19
CA ILE A 45 11.52 -2.94 2.69
C ILE A 45 10.06 -3.12 3.14
N PRO A 46 9.30 -4.05 2.55
CA PRO A 46 7.92 -4.31 2.94
C PRO A 46 7.83 -5.05 4.29
N ASP A 47 6.91 -4.61 5.15
CA ASP A 47 6.55 -5.30 6.39
C ASP A 47 5.37 -6.25 6.11
N TYR A 48 5.67 -7.48 5.68
CA TYR A 48 4.66 -8.44 5.27
C TYR A 48 3.64 -8.80 6.36
N LYS A 49 3.94 -8.55 7.64
CA LYS A 49 2.97 -8.70 8.75
C LYS A 49 1.77 -7.75 8.61
N THR A 50 1.95 -6.67 7.85
CA THR A 50 0.92 -5.65 7.63
C THR A 50 0.16 -5.82 6.31
N VAL A 51 0.44 -6.88 5.54
CA VAL A 51 -0.30 -7.18 4.30
C VAL A 51 -1.72 -7.60 4.65
N GLY A 52 -2.66 -6.69 4.38
CA GLY A 52 -4.09 -6.91 4.56
C GLY A 52 -4.86 -6.54 3.31
N GLU A 53 -5.92 -7.31 3.03
CA GLU A 53 -6.91 -6.95 2.03
C GLU A 53 -7.71 -5.74 2.52
N ILE A 54 -8.00 -4.81 1.60
CA ILE A 54 -8.76 -3.61 1.87
C ILE A 54 -9.87 -3.43 0.80
N THR A 55 -10.98 -2.83 1.22
CA THR A 55 -12.09 -2.52 0.32
C THR A 55 -11.72 -1.42 -0.67
N SER A 56 -12.42 -1.37 -1.80
CA SER A 56 -12.26 -0.31 -2.81
C SER A 56 -12.40 1.09 -2.23
N TYR A 57 -13.34 1.28 -1.29
CA TYR A 57 -13.51 2.57 -0.60
C TYR A 57 -12.23 2.99 0.14
N ARG A 58 -11.61 2.07 0.87
CA ARG A 58 -10.37 2.35 1.61
C ARG A 58 -9.20 2.62 0.67
N TYR A 59 -9.11 1.92 -0.46
CA TYR A 59 -8.15 2.22 -1.52
C TYR A 59 -8.31 3.65 -2.02
N PHE A 60 -9.52 4.03 -2.44
CA PHE A 60 -9.77 5.38 -2.94
C PHE A 60 -9.40 6.43 -1.91
N ARG A 61 -9.80 6.28 -0.63
CA ARG A 61 -9.39 7.21 0.43
C ARG A 61 -7.87 7.36 0.53
N ILE A 62 -7.11 6.27 0.52
CA ILE A 62 -5.64 6.31 0.61
C ILE A 62 -5.05 7.04 -0.61
N VAL A 63 -5.47 6.66 -1.82
CA VAL A 63 -4.98 7.30 -3.06
C VAL A 63 -5.37 8.77 -3.11
N GLY A 64 -6.60 9.10 -2.71
CA GLY A 64 -7.06 10.47 -2.57
C GLY A 64 -6.17 11.29 -1.65
N THR A 65 -5.91 10.79 -0.44
CA THR A 65 -5.00 11.46 0.52
C THR A 65 -3.60 11.64 -0.07
N LEU A 66 -3.06 10.65 -0.78
CA LEU A 66 -1.74 10.73 -1.42
C LEU A 66 -1.68 11.77 -2.55
N LEU A 67 -2.79 11.94 -3.28
CA LEU A 67 -2.91 12.91 -4.37
C LEU A 67 -3.39 14.30 -3.90
N GLY A 68 -3.52 14.53 -2.59
CA GLY A 68 -4.04 15.78 -2.03
C GLY A 68 -5.52 16.02 -2.31
N ARG A 69 -6.27 14.97 -2.69
CA ARG A 69 -7.71 15.03 -2.95
C ARG A 69 -8.46 14.56 -1.70
N CYS A 70 -9.19 15.45 -1.04
CA CYS A 70 -10.17 15.06 -0.03
C CYS A 70 -11.29 14.28 -0.71
N ILE A 71 -11.32 12.97 -0.52
CA ILE A 71 -12.42 12.13 -1.01
C ILE A 71 -13.43 12.01 0.14
N ASP A 72 -14.28 13.02 0.26
CA ASP A 72 -15.54 12.93 0.99
C ASP A 72 -16.57 12.33 0.03
N ARG A 73 -16.53 11.01 -0.16
CA ARG A 73 -17.72 10.33 -0.66
C ARG A 73 -18.60 10.03 0.54
N ALA A 74 -19.62 10.85 0.74
CA ALA A 74 -20.77 10.51 1.55
C ALA A 74 -21.21 9.09 1.16
N ALA A 75 -21.29 8.20 2.15
CA ALA A 75 -21.85 6.88 1.96
C ALA A 75 -23.33 7.06 1.63
N THR A 76 -23.68 6.85 0.35
CA THR A 76 -25.05 6.55 -0.08
C THR A 76 -25.28 5.05 0.01
#